data_AF-A0A1D2AJE9-F1
#
_entry.id   AF-A0A1D2AJE9-F1
#
_cell.length_a   1.000
_cell.length_b   1.000
_cell.length_c   1.000
_cell.angle_alpha   90.00
_cell.angle_beta   90.00
_cell.angle_gamma   90.00
#
_symmetry.space_group_name_H-M   'P 1'
#
loop_
_entity.id
_entity.type
_entity.pdbx_description
1 polymer ?
#
loop_
_entity_poly.entity_id
_entity_poly.type
_entity_poly.pdbx_seq_one_letter_code
_entity_poly.pdbx_strand_id
1 'polypeptide(L)'
;EQKAFEKNLFNKTHRANAEIIMLDGLTCVYRSNVDLFFYIMGSSHENELILCSVLNCLYDAVNQILRKNVEKKTLLDNLDIIMLAVDEICDGGIILEADPTAVVQKVALRTDDIPLGEQTVAQVLQSAKEQLKWS
;
A
#
# COMPACT_ATOMS: atom_id res chain seq x y z
N GLU A 1 -18.67 4.85 16.81
CA GLU A 1 -18.90 3.50 16.25
C GLU A 1 -17.62 2.92 15.66
N GLN A 2 -16.95 3.60 14.71
CA GLN A 2 -15.67 3.16 14.13
C GLN A 2 -14.58 2.76 15.16
N LYS A 3 -14.26 3.63 16.13
CA LYS A 3 -13.26 3.31 17.17
C LYS A 3 -13.57 2.07 18.01
N ALA A 4 -14.86 1.77 18.22
CA ALA A 4 -15.26 0.59 18.97
C ALA A 4 -15.03 -0.67 18.14
N PHE A 5 -15.35 -0.61 16.85
CA PHE A 5 -15.05 -1.66 15.88
C PHE A 5 -13.53 -1.92 15.77
N GLU A 6 -12.72 -0.88 15.58
CA GLU A 6 -11.24 -0.98 15.51
C GLU A 6 -10.66 -1.64 16.77
N LYS A 7 -11.15 -1.26 17.95
CA LYS A 7 -10.73 -1.87 19.22
C LYS A 7 -11.08 -3.35 19.29
N ASN A 8 -12.29 -3.73 18.85
CA ASN A 8 -12.73 -5.13 18.82
C ASN A 8 -11.91 -5.95 17.83
N LEU A 9 -11.64 -5.39 16.64
CA LEU A 9 -10.81 -5.99 15.60
C LEU A 9 -9.40 -6.27 16.15
N PHE A 10 -8.73 -5.25 16.68
CA PHE A 10 -7.39 -5.38 17.24
C PHE A 10 -7.32 -6.41 18.38
N ASN A 11 -8.30 -6.39 19.29
CA ASN A 11 -8.36 -7.34 20.40
C ASN A 11 -8.42 -8.80 19.91
N LYS A 12 -9.14 -9.05 18.80
CA LYS A 12 -9.25 -10.39 18.21
C LYS A 12 -8.04 -10.81 17.39
N THR A 13 -7.36 -9.87 16.73
CA THR A 13 -6.27 -10.20 15.79
C THR A 13 -4.87 -10.15 16.41
N HIS A 14 -4.62 -9.32 17.43
CA HIS A 14 -3.24 -9.09 17.93
C HIS A 14 -2.56 -10.33 18.54
N ARG A 15 -3.32 -11.36 18.92
CA ARG A 15 -2.81 -12.64 19.47
C ARG A 15 -3.02 -13.83 18.55
N ALA A 16 -3.70 -13.62 17.42
CA ALA A 16 -4.08 -14.69 16.53
C ALA A 16 -3.07 -14.79 15.38
N ASN A 17 -2.55 -16.00 15.15
CA ASN A 17 -1.75 -16.34 13.97
C ASN A 17 -2.64 -16.64 12.75
N ALA A 18 -3.79 -15.97 12.65
CA ALA A 18 -4.66 -16.06 11.48
C ALA A 18 -4.31 -14.92 10.53
N GLU A 19 -4.66 -15.07 9.25
CA GLU A 19 -4.55 -13.99 8.25
C GLU A 19 -5.93 -13.40 7.91
N ILE A 20 -7.00 -14.10 8.27
CA ILE A 20 -8.39 -13.78 7.91
C ILE A 20 -9.31 -14.03 9.10
N ILE A 21 -10.22 -13.11 9.38
CA ILE A 21 -11.30 -13.29 10.34
C ILE A 21 -12.61 -12.70 9.80
N MET A 22 -13.73 -13.18 10.32
CA MET A 22 -15.03 -12.54 10.13
C MET A 22 -15.42 -11.78 11.41
N LEU A 23 -15.80 -10.50 11.27
CA LEU A 23 -16.20 -9.64 12.37
C LEU A 23 -17.40 -8.78 11.95
N ASP A 24 -18.48 -8.83 12.71
CA ASP A 24 -19.70 -8.02 12.51
C ASP A 24 -20.25 -8.09 11.06
N GLY A 25 -20.15 -9.27 10.44
CA GLY A 25 -20.61 -9.49 9.07
C GLY A 25 -19.66 -8.99 7.97
N LEU A 26 -18.45 -8.57 8.33
CA LEU A 26 -17.37 -8.19 7.42
C LEU A 26 -16.26 -9.25 7.42
N THR A 27 -15.69 -9.47 6.24
CA THR A 27 -14.49 -10.27 6.06
C THR A 27 -13.28 -9.35 6.20
N CYS A 28 -12.41 -9.65 7.17
CA CYS A 28 -11.22 -8.85 7.46
C CYS A 28 -9.98 -9.69 7.22
N VAL A 29 -9.12 -9.27 6.30
CA VAL A 29 -7.78 -9.83 6.11
C VAL A 29 -6.77 -8.91 6.76
N TYR A 30 -5.74 -9.47 7.39
CA TYR A 30 -4.77 -8.66 8.14
C TYR A 30 -3.36 -9.22 8.14
N ARG A 31 -2.40 -8.32 8.32
CA ARG A 31 -0.97 -8.63 8.43
C ARG A 31 -0.33 -7.73 9.48
N SER A 32 0.46 -8.31 10.36
CA SER A 32 1.29 -7.57 11.32
C SER A 32 2.74 -7.46 10.85
N ASN A 33 3.38 -6.32 11.10
CA ASN A 33 4.82 -6.13 10.94
C ASN A 33 5.32 -5.28 12.10
N VAL A 34 6.26 -5.82 12.91
CA VAL A 34 6.86 -5.16 14.07
C VAL A 34 5.79 -4.53 14.99
N ASP A 35 5.55 -3.22 14.87
CA ASP A 35 4.63 -2.43 15.69
C ASP A 35 3.41 -1.89 14.91
N LEU A 36 3.19 -2.40 13.70
CA LEU A 36 2.12 -2.05 12.78
C LEU A 36 1.21 -3.23 12.47
N PHE A 37 -0.08 -2.93 12.28
CA PHE A 37 -1.08 -3.88 11.83
C PHE A 37 -1.82 -3.28 10.62
N PHE A 38 -1.79 -4.01 9.52
CA PHE A 38 -2.48 -3.67 8.27
C PHE A 38 -3.75 -4.50 8.18
N TYR A 39 -4.86 -3.86 7.81
CA TYR A 39 -6.18 -4.48 7.70
C TYR A 39 -6.83 -4.06 6.40
N ILE A 40 -7.43 -5.02 5.68
CA ILE A 40 -8.36 -4.76 4.59
C ILE A 40 -9.68 -5.44 4.94
N MET A 41 -10.78 -4.71 4.79
CA MET A 41 -12.12 -5.16 5.14
C MET A 41 -13.01 -5.13 3.91
N GLY A 42 -13.80 -6.17 3.72
CA GLY A 42 -14.81 -6.26 2.68
C GLY A 42 -16.12 -6.81 3.24
N SER A 43 -17.16 -6.80 2.41
CA SER A 43 -18.41 -7.50 2.72
C SER A 43 -18.13 -9.00 2.92
N SER A 44 -18.95 -9.67 3.73
CA SER A 44 -18.90 -11.13 3.93
C SER A 44 -19.06 -11.97 2.66
N HIS A 45 -19.51 -11.34 1.57
CA HIS A 45 -19.73 -11.99 0.27
C HIS A 45 -18.57 -11.77 -0.70
N GLU A 46 -17.60 -10.92 -0.34
CA GLU A 46 -16.43 -10.65 -1.17
C GLU A 46 -15.46 -11.82 -1.17
N ASN A 47 -14.70 -11.94 -2.26
CA ASN A 47 -13.65 -12.93 -2.36
C ASN A 47 -12.45 -12.54 -1.48
N GLU A 48 -12.18 -13.35 -0.46
CA GLU A 48 -11.03 -13.22 0.45
C GLU A 48 -9.68 -13.09 -0.27
N LEU A 49 -9.50 -13.77 -1.42
CA LEU A 49 -8.27 -13.71 -2.20
C LEU A 49 -8.05 -12.34 -2.82
N ILE A 50 -9.13 -11.65 -3.22
CA ILE A 50 -9.05 -10.29 -3.75
C ILE A 50 -8.64 -9.33 -2.62
N LEU A 51 -9.28 -9.44 -1.45
CA LEU A 51 -8.92 -8.64 -0.27
C LEU A 51 -7.46 -8.88 0.14
N CYS A 52 -6.99 -10.14 0.09
CA CYS A 52 -5.61 -10.50 0.36
C CYS A 52 -4.65 -9.90 -0.68
N SER A 53 -5.03 -9.89 -1.97
CA SER A 53 -4.24 -9.23 -3.01
C SER A 53 -4.08 -7.72 -2.74
N VAL A 54 -5.16 -7.05 -2.32
CA VAL A 54 -5.11 -5.62 -1.94
C VAL A 54 -4.23 -5.40 -0.73
N LEU A 55 -4.34 -6.25 0.30
CA LEU A 55 -3.50 -6.18 1.49
C LEU A 55 -2.01 -6.34 1.15
N ASN A 56 -1.68 -7.30 0.29
CA ASN A 56 -0.31 -7.53 -0.17
C ASN A 56 0.20 -6.36 -1.00
N CYS A 57 -0.62 -5.83 -1.92
CA CYS A 57 -0.29 -4.65 -2.70
C CYS A 57 0.02 -3.45 -1.79
N LEU A 58 -0.85 -3.15 -0.81
CA LEU A 58 -0.63 -2.06 0.14
C LEU A 58 0.66 -2.25 0.94
N TYR A 59 0.85 -3.44 1.53
CA TYR A 59 2.04 -3.70 2.32
C TYR A 59 3.32 -3.60 1.48
N ASP A 60 3.34 -4.20 0.29
CA ASP A 60 4.53 -4.20 -0.56
C ASP A 60 4.82 -2.80 -1.12
N ALA A 61 3.80 -2.00 -1.45
CA ALA A 61 3.96 -0.61 -1.84
C ALA A 61 4.56 0.22 -0.70
N VAL A 62 4.03 0.10 0.53
CA VAL A 62 4.58 0.77 1.72
C VAL A 62 6.01 0.30 1.99
N ASN A 63 6.28 -1.00 1.86
CA ASN A 63 7.62 -1.56 2.04
C ASN A 63 8.63 -1.01 1.02
N GLN A 64 8.22 -0.77 -0.22
CA GLN A 64 9.04 -0.12 -1.24
C GLN A 64 9.27 1.36 -0.94
N ILE A 65 8.21 2.12 -0.62
CA ILE A 65 8.27 3.54 -0.25
C ILE A 65 9.22 3.76 0.94
N LEU A 66 9.10 2.93 1.97
CA LEU A 66 9.90 3.02 3.20
C LEU A 66 11.26 2.30 3.11
N ARG A 67 11.68 1.86 1.92
CA ARG A 67 12.97 1.19 1.68
C ARG A 67 13.23 0.02 2.64
N LYS A 68 12.21 -0.81 2.88
CA LYS A 68 12.21 -1.97 3.78
C LYS A 68 12.22 -1.66 5.29
N ASN A 69 12.07 -0.40 5.70
CA ASN A 69 11.92 -0.04 7.11
C ASN A 69 10.46 0.24 7.50
N VAL A 70 9.65 -0.81 7.57
CA VAL A 70 8.21 -0.71 7.89
C VAL A 70 8.01 -0.74 9.41
N GLU A 71 8.17 0.43 10.03
CA GLU A 71 7.90 0.65 11.46
C GLU A 71 7.05 1.89 11.66
N LYS A 72 6.36 2.00 12.80
CA LYS A 72 5.40 3.09 13.08
C LYS A 72 5.99 4.48 12.88
N LYS A 73 7.22 4.71 13.34
CA LYS A 73 7.87 6.02 13.20
C LYS A 73 8.04 6.40 11.74
N THR A 74 8.67 5.52 10.96
CA THR A 74 8.99 5.78 9.55
C THR A 74 7.71 5.86 8.69
N LEU A 75 6.68 5.08 9.03
CA LEU A 75 5.36 5.18 8.40
C LEU A 75 4.71 6.55 8.65
N LEU A 76 4.72 7.04 9.90
CA LEU A 76 4.15 8.35 10.24
C LEU A 76 4.94 9.51 9.61
N ASP A 77 6.27 9.40 9.55
CA ASP A 77 7.13 10.41 8.93
C ASP A 77 6.91 10.50 7.39
N ASN A 78 6.27 9.49 6.77
CA ASN A 78 5.97 9.43 5.33
C ASN A 78 4.47 9.20 5.06
N LEU A 79 3.58 9.66 5.95
CA LEU A 79 2.15 9.36 5.86
C LEU A 79 1.51 9.91 4.57
N ASP A 80 1.95 11.08 4.10
CA ASP A 80 1.37 11.74 2.92
C ASP A 80 1.50 10.87 1.65
N ILE A 81 2.69 10.32 1.41
CA ILE A 81 2.94 9.45 0.26
C ILE A 81 2.22 8.11 0.40
N ILE A 82 2.04 7.61 1.62
CA ILE A 82 1.29 6.38 1.89
C ILE A 82 -0.21 6.58 1.63
N MET A 83 -0.77 7.74 2.00
CA MET A 83 -2.17 8.06 1.69
C MET A 83 -2.38 8.15 0.17
N LEU A 84 -1.45 8.75 -0.58
CA LEU A 84 -1.50 8.73 -2.04
C LEU A 84 -1.46 7.30 -2.61
N ALA A 85 -0.67 6.40 -2.02
CA ALA A 85 -0.65 5.00 -2.43
C ALA A 85 -1.99 4.30 -2.18
N VAL A 86 -2.68 4.62 -1.08
CA VAL A 86 -4.03 4.10 -0.80
C VAL A 86 -5.02 4.57 -1.87
N ASP A 87 -4.98 5.84 -2.25
CA ASP A 87 -5.85 6.41 -3.29
C ASP A 87 -5.63 5.74 -4.67
N GLU A 88 -4.39 5.38 -5.00
CA GLU A 88 -4.08 4.66 -6.25
C GLU A 88 -4.50 3.18 -6.22
N ILE A 89 -4.61 2.58 -5.03
CA ILE A 89 -5.04 1.18 -4.86
C ILE A 89 -6.56 1.07 -4.95
N CYS A 90 -7.30 1.99 -4.33
CA CYS A 90 -8.75 1.90 -4.18
C CYS A 90 -9.42 3.27 -4.18
N ASP A 91 -10.50 3.41 -4.97
CA ASP A 91 -11.37 4.58 -4.98
C ASP A 91 -12.83 4.17 -4.72
N GLY A 92 -13.43 4.71 -3.66
CA GLY A 92 -14.83 4.41 -3.30
C GLY A 92 -15.14 2.93 -3.03
N GLY A 93 -14.14 2.12 -2.68
CA GLY A 93 -14.28 0.67 -2.52
C GLY A 93 -14.05 -0.14 -3.80
N ILE A 94 -13.79 0.52 -4.93
CA ILE A 94 -13.41 -0.10 -6.20
C ILE A 94 -11.89 -0.21 -6.25
N ILE A 95 -11.39 -1.42 -6.41
CA ILE A 95 -9.96 -1.69 -6.56
C ILE A 95 -9.51 -1.21 -7.94
N LEU A 96 -8.59 -0.26 -7.97
CA LEU A 96 -8.05 0.34 -9.20
C LEU A 96 -6.73 -0.32 -9.62
N GLU A 97 -5.88 -0.63 -8.65
CA GLU A 97 -4.55 -1.18 -8.87
C GLU A 97 -4.23 -2.24 -7.82
N ALA A 98 -3.58 -3.32 -8.25
CA ALA A 98 -3.15 -4.41 -7.39
C ALA A 98 -1.65 -4.76 -7.55
N ASP A 99 -0.94 -4.11 -8.47
CA ASP A 99 0.53 -4.22 -8.56
C ASP A 99 1.19 -3.12 -7.71
N PRO A 100 1.92 -3.48 -6.63
CA PRO A 100 2.60 -2.50 -5.78
C PRO A 100 3.62 -1.65 -6.55
N THR A 101 4.26 -2.18 -7.59
CA THR A 101 5.25 -1.44 -8.38
C THR A 101 4.58 -0.32 -9.17
N ALA A 102 3.43 -0.60 -9.78
CA ALA A 102 2.64 0.39 -10.50
C ALA A 102 2.11 1.49 -9.56
N VAL A 103 1.64 1.13 -8.35
CA VAL A 103 1.22 2.10 -7.32
C VAL A 103 2.38 3.05 -6.98
N VAL A 104 3.54 2.50 -6.64
CA VAL A 104 4.71 3.31 -6.25
C VAL A 104 5.15 4.24 -7.38
N GLN A 105 5.12 3.79 -8.64
CA GLN A 105 5.44 4.63 -9.79
C GLN A 105 4.47 5.82 -9.94
N LYS A 106 3.16 5.58 -9.80
CA LYS A 106 2.13 6.65 -9.89
C LYS A 106 2.28 7.68 -8.78
N VAL A 107 2.59 7.21 -7.57
CA VAL A 107 2.74 8.05 -6.39
C VAL A 107 4.06 8.84 -6.42
N ALA A 108 5.15 8.24 -6.89
CA ALA A 108 6.46 8.90 -6.97
C ALA A 108 6.44 10.13 -7.90
N LEU A 109 5.65 10.09 -8.97
CA LEU A 109 5.45 11.22 -9.89
C LEU A 109 4.72 12.41 -9.24
N ARG A 110 4.00 12.20 -8.13
CA ARG A 110 3.32 13.29 -7.40
C ARG A 110 4.23 14.02 -6.42
N THR A 111 5.40 13.44 -6.10
CA THR A 111 6.43 14.08 -5.26
C THR A 111 7.37 15.01 -6.03
N ASP A 112 7.18 15.19 -7.34
CA ASP A 112 7.99 16.05 -8.23
C ASP A 112 7.75 17.58 -8.02
N ASP A 113 7.64 18.02 -6.76
CA ASP A 113 8.17 19.33 -6.32
C ASP A 113 9.65 19.21 -5.87
N ILE A 114 10.31 18.11 -6.25
CA ILE A 114 11.75 17.88 -6.05
C ILE A 114 12.46 18.23 -7.37
N PRO A 115 13.48 19.12 -7.37
CA PRO A 115 14.16 19.54 -8.60
C PRO A 115 14.75 18.34 -9.34
N LEU A 116 14.62 18.38 -10.66
CA LEU A 116 15.07 17.46 -11.72
C LEU A 116 16.51 16.88 -11.61
N GLY A 117 17.27 17.20 -10.56
CA GLY A 117 18.67 16.85 -10.37
C GLY A 117 18.96 15.44 -9.82
N GLU A 118 17.96 14.68 -9.37
CA GLU A 118 18.17 13.34 -8.79
C GLU A 118 17.62 12.17 -9.63
N GLN A 119 17.22 12.41 -10.88
CA GLN A 119 17.06 11.30 -11.82
C GLN A 119 18.43 10.68 -12.07
N THR A 120 18.60 9.43 -11.64
CA THR A 120 19.83 8.67 -11.87
C THR A 120 20.18 8.76 -13.35
N VAL A 121 21.37 9.26 -13.67
CA VAL A 121 21.86 9.50 -15.05
C VAL A 121 21.62 8.30 -15.97
N ALA A 122 21.56 7.09 -15.42
CA ALA A 122 21.19 5.86 -16.12
C ALA A 122 19.81 5.91 -16.82
N GLN A 123 18.78 6.46 -16.19
CA GLN A 123 17.42 6.54 -16.76
C GLN A 123 17.33 7.58 -17.88
N VAL A 124 18.01 8.71 -17.73
CA VAL A 124 18.10 9.75 -18.76
C VAL A 124 18.89 9.24 -19.98
N LEU A 125 20.01 8.54 -19.75
CA LEU A 125 20.84 8.01 -20.83
C LEU A 125 20.13 6.91 -21.63
N GLN A 126 19.32 6.08 -20.96
CA GLN A 126 18.55 5.03 -21.62
C GLN A 126 17.41 5.61 -22.48
N SER A 127 16.70 6.62 -21.97
CA SER A 127 15.66 7.32 -22.73
C SER A 127 16.22 8.07 -23.94
N ALA A 128 17.38 8.73 -23.79
CA ALA A 128 18.06 9.41 -24.90
C ALA A 128 18.56 8.44 -25.97
N LYS A 129 19.05 7.25 -25.56
CA LYS A 129 19.50 6.21 -26.49
C LYS A 129 18.35 5.63 -27.32
N GLU A 130 17.16 5.53 -26.74
CA GLU A 130 15.96 5.10 -27.47
C GLU A 130 15.49 6.16 -28.47
N GLN A 131 15.52 7.45 -28.11
CA GLN A 131 15.18 8.52 -29.06
C GLN A 131 16.17 8.66 -30.23
N LEU A 132 17.46 8.45 -29.99
CA LEU A 132 18.49 8.45 -31.04
C LEU A 132 18.38 7.26 -32.00
N LYS A 133 17.79 6.14 -31.58
CA LYS A 133 17.61 4.95 -32.43
C LYS A 133 16.53 5.14 -33.51
N TRP A 134 15.65 6.12 -33.33
CA TRP A 134 14.57 6.47 -34.26
C TRP A 134 14.79 7.79 -35.01
N SER A 135 15.95 8.44 -34.85
CA SER A 135 16.36 9.61 -35.65
C SER A 135 17.33 9.23 -36.76
#